data_AF-A0A248JPK5-F1
#
_entry.id   AF-A0A248JPK5-F1
#
_cell.length_a   1.000
_cell.length_b   1.000
_cell.length_c   1.000
_cell.angle_alpha   90.00
_cell.angle_beta   90.00
_cell.angle_gamma   90.00
#
_symmetry.space_group_name_H-M   'P 1'
#
loop_
_entity.id
_entity.type
_entity.pdbx_description
1 polymer ?
#
loop_
_entity_poly.entity_id
_entity_poly.type
_entity_poly.pdbx_seq_one_letter_code
_entity_poly.pdbx_strand_id
1 'polypeptide(L)'
;MSRDQSGDEIMLTVVPGPATACARRRDEITALLRNALVLLDNDGAAAATCLQRAADMLRDLTVDAPPLTGGLVPWQVRRVETYIHDHLAAPIRIRDVAVLVRLSTSYFSRAFRITFGVPFTQYVIHQRMEQARHLMTTTAEPLSHIALTCGLADQAHLTRLFRQTMGVTPAAWRRRAQQEYPDQRPRSRADAAATGEPQAA
;
A
#
# COMPACT_ATOMS: atom_id res chain seq x y z
N MET A 1 -70.01 -18.85 8.70
CA MET A 1 -68.95 -18.26 9.55
C MET A 1 -67.63 -18.47 8.84
N SER A 2 -67.29 -17.55 7.93
CA SER A 2 -66.11 -17.63 7.07
C SER A 2 -65.02 -16.70 7.57
N ARG A 3 -63.81 -17.27 7.61
CA ARG A 3 -62.47 -16.69 7.41
C ARG A 3 -62.16 -15.40 8.17
N ASP A 4 -61.14 -15.45 9.03
CA ASP A 4 -59.85 -14.89 8.60
C ASP A 4 -58.70 -15.37 9.49
N GLN A 5 -57.69 -15.99 8.87
CA GLN A 5 -56.34 -16.13 9.43
C GLN A 5 -55.48 -15.15 8.64
N SER A 6 -55.33 -13.93 9.14
CA SER A 6 -54.29 -13.01 8.67
C SER A 6 -52.95 -13.48 9.24
N GLY A 7 -52.24 -14.28 8.44
CA GLY A 7 -50.80 -14.48 8.57
C GLY A 7 -50.09 -13.26 7.99
N ASP A 8 -49.48 -12.48 8.87
CA ASP A 8 -48.64 -11.33 8.57
C ASP A 8 -47.33 -11.82 7.93
N GLU A 9 -47.27 -11.83 6.59
CA GLU A 9 -46.05 -12.12 5.83
C GLU A 9 -45.25 -10.82 5.67
N ILE A 10 -44.47 -10.48 6.70
CA ILE A 10 -43.53 -9.37 6.65
C ILE A 10 -42.41 -9.74 5.66
N MET A 11 -42.50 -9.17 4.46
CA MET A 11 -41.46 -9.17 3.44
C MET A 11 -40.20 -8.50 4.00
N LEU A 12 -39.28 -9.33 4.52
CA LEU A 12 -37.92 -8.96 4.90
C LEU A 12 -37.18 -8.42 3.67
N THR A 13 -37.31 -7.12 3.45
CA THR A 13 -36.57 -6.40 2.43
C THR A 13 -35.12 -6.36 2.88
N VAL A 14 -34.30 -7.28 2.37
CA VAL A 14 -32.85 -7.30 2.58
C VAL A 14 -32.29 -6.02 1.96
N VAL A 15 -32.11 -4.97 2.77
CA VAL A 15 -31.39 -3.77 2.37
C VAL A 15 -29.91 -4.17 2.24
N PRO A 16 -29.31 -4.14 1.04
CA PRO A 16 -27.91 -4.50 0.87
C PRO A 16 -27.03 -3.48 1.60
N GLY A 17 -26.17 -3.97 2.50
CA GLY A 17 -25.22 -3.12 3.23
C GLY A 17 -24.22 -2.42 2.29
N PRO A 18 -23.50 -1.40 2.79
CA PRO A 18 -22.57 -0.59 1.99
C PRO A 18 -21.44 -1.41 1.33
N ALA A 19 -21.12 -2.59 1.88
CA ALA A 19 -20.15 -3.52 1.32
C ALA A 19 -20.59 -4.11 -0.04
N THR A 20 -21.89 -4.37 -0.24
CA THR A 20 -22.44 -4.93 -1.47
C THR A 20 -22.52 -3.88 -2.59
N ALA A 21 -22.79 -2.62 -2.24
CA ALA A 21 -22.77 -1.50 -3.17
C ALA A 21 -21.35 -1.18 -3.66
N CYS A 22 -20.35 -1.24 -2.77
CA CYS A 22 -18.94 -1.00 -3.13
C CYS A 22 -18.35 -2.12 -4.00
N ALA A 23 -18.69 -3.39 -3.71
CA ALA A 23 -18.30 -4.52 -4.56
C ALA A 23 -18.93 -4.43 -5.95
N ARG A 24 -20.23 -4.13 -6.04
CA ARG A 24 -20.95 -3.97 -7.31
C ARG A 24 -20.39 -2.82 -8.16
N ARG A 25 -20.10 -1.67 -7.53
CA ARG A 25 -19.45 -0.52 -8.21
C ARG A 25 -18.04 -0.85 -8.72
N ARG A 26 -17.25 -1.62 -7.96
CA ARG A 26 -15.92 -2.07 -8.39
C ARG A 26 -15.98 -2.97 -9.61
N ASP A 27 -16.92 -3.90 -9.64
CA ASP A 27 -17.11 -4.81 -10.78
C ASP A 27 -17.57 -4.04 -12.04
N GLU A 28 -18.45 -3.04 -11.87
CA GLU A 28 -18.92 -2.17 -12.96
C GLU A 28 -17.80 -1.30 -13.55
N ILE A 29 -16.96 -0.68 -12.70
CA ILE A 29 -15.77 0.08 -13.17
C ILE A 29 -14.81 -0.86 -13.93
N THR A 30 -14.58 -2.06 -13.42
CA THR A 30 -13.69 -3.04 -14.04
C THR A 30 -14.21 -3.48 -15.41
N ALA A 31 -15.52 -3.66 -15.55
CA ALA A 31 -16.16 -4.00 -16.83
C ALA A 31 -16.05 -2.84 -17.84
N LEU A 32 -16.28 -1.59 -17.41
CA LEU A 32 -16.15 -0.41 -18.27
C LEU A 32 -14.73 -0.23 -18.79
N LEU A 33 -13.73 -0.37 -17.92
CA LEU A 33 -12.31 -0.27 -18.30
C LEU A 33 -11.91 -1.39 -19.27
N ARG A 34 -12.39 -2.62 -19.03
CA ARG A 34 -12.14 -3.75 -19.94
C ARG A 34 -12.75 -3.51 -21.33
N ASN A 35 -13.98 -3.00 -21.37
CA ASN A 35 -14.66 -2.70 -22.63
C ASN A 35 -13.97 -1.56 -23.38
N ALA A 36 -13.52 -0.52 -22.68
CA ALA A 36 -12.74 0.56 -23.28
C ALA A 36 -11.48 0.02 -23.98
N LEU A 37 -10.73 -0.87 -23.33
CA LEU A 37 -9.51 -1.47 -23.90
C LEU A 37 -9.77 -2.24 -25.19
N VAL A 38 -10.92 -2.92 -25.32
CA VAL A 38 -11.29 -3.67 -26.54
C VAL A 38 -11.72 -2.74 -27.68
N LEU A 39 -12.27 -1.56 -27.34
CA LEU A 39 -12.82 -0.62 -28.30
C LEU A 39 -11.79 0.39 -28.83
N LEU A 40 -10.62 0.52 -28.20
CA LEU A 40 -9.59 1.52 -28.56
C LEU A 40 -9.14 1.45 -30.03
N ASP A 41 -9.05 0.25 -30.61
CA ASP A 41 -8.57 0.06 -31.98
C ASP A 41 -9.68 0.16 -33.04
N ASN A 42 -10.95 0.09 -32.63
CA ASN A 42 -12.10 -0.05 -33.54
C ASN A 42 -13.05 1.14 -33.52
N ASP A 43 -13.29 1.73 -32.35
CA ASP A 43 -14.22 2.85 -32.18
C ASP A 43 -13.81 3.70 -30.96
N GLY A 44 -13.05 4.75 -31.24
CA GLY A 44 -12.57 5.69 -30.23
C GLY A 44 -13.70 6.44 -29.51
N ALA A 45 -14.86 6.65 -30.13
CA ALA A 45 -15.99 7.34 -29.50
C ALA A 45 -16.69 6.43 -28.48
N ALA A 46 -16.85 5.15 -28.81
CA ALA A 46 -17.38 4.16 -27.88
C ALA A 46 -16.41 3.92 -26.70
N ALA A 47 -15.10 3.85 -26.97
CA ALA A 47 -14.08 3.74 -25.92
C ALA A 47 -14.09 4.96 -24.98
N ALA A 48 -14.17 6.18 -25.54
CA ALA A 48 -14.27 7.42 -24.75
C ALA A 48 -15.51 7.41 -23.85
N THR A 49 -16.64 6.88 -24.33
CA THR A 49 -17.87 6.76 -23.53
C THR A 49 -17.70 5.82 -22.34
N CYS A 50 -17.04 4.67 -22.53
CA CYS A 50 -16.74 3.75 -21.44
C CYS A 50 -15.80 4.38 -20.40
N LEU A 51 -14.77 5.10 -20.84
CA LEU A 51 -13.84 5.82 -19.95
C LEU A 51 -14.53 6.93 -19.18
N GLN A 52 -15.39 7.71 -19.83
CA GLN A 52 -16.13 8.80 -19.20
C GLN A 52 -17.06 8.28 -18.10
N ARG A 53 -17.80 7.19 -18.36
CA ARG A 53 -18.66 6.56 -17.35
C ARG A 53 -17.86 6.03 -16.17
N ALA A 54 -16.70 5.41 -16.40
CA ALA A 54 -15.83 4.97 -15.32
C ALA A 54 -15.30 6.16 -14.49
N ALA A 55 -14.94 7.26 -15.13
CA ALA A 55 -14.48 8.48 -14.47
C ALA A 55 -15.59 9.13 -13.62
N ASP A 56 -16.83 9.17 -14.10
CA ASP A 56 -17.97 9.69 -13.35
C ASP A 56 -18.27 8.83 -12.11
N MET A 57 -18.26 7.49 -12.26
CA MET A 57 -18.41 6.58 -11.12
C MET A 57 -17.30 6.72 -10.08
N LEU A 58 -16.06 6.99 -10.52
CA LEU A 58 -14.94 7.28 -9.61
C LEU A 58 -15.11 8.64 -8.93
N ARG A 59 -15.64 9.64 -9.63
CA ARG A 59 -15.93 10.97 -9.05
C ARG A 59 -17.00 10.88 -7.97
N ASP A 60 -18.05 10.09 -8.19
CA ASP A 60 -19.11 9.87 -7.18
C ASP A 60 -18.57 9.19 -5.91
N LEU A 61 -17.55 8.33 -6.01
CA LEU A 61 -16.85 7.79 -4.83
C LEU A 61 -16.08 8.86 -4.04
N THR A 62 -15.69 9.97 -4.69
CA THR A 62 -15.00 11.09 -4.04
C THR A 62 -15.95 12.14 -3.47
N VAL A 63 -17.19 12.22 -3.98
CA VAL A 63 -18.19 13.24 -3.56
C VAL A 63 -19.04 12.75 -2.38
N ASP A 64 -19.28 11.44 -2.24
CA ASP A 64 -19.96 10.85 -1.07
C ASP A 64 -19.02 10.53 0.10
N ALA A 65 -17.72 10.79 -0.04
CA ALA A 65 -16.82 10.76 1.12
C ALA A 65 -17.15 11.98 1.99
N PRO A 66 -17.66 11.82 3.23
CA PRO A 66 -17.83 12.96 4.11
C PRO A 66 -16.50 13.73 4.17
N PRO A 67 -16.51 15.08 4.17
CA PRO A 67 -15.28 15.85 4.29
C PRO A 67 -14.50 15.24 5.44
N LEU A 68 -13.29 14.76 5.16
CA LEU A 68 -12.48 14.02 6.11
C LEU A 68 -11.92 15.00 7.14
N THR A 69 -12.80 15.59 7.95
CA THR A 69 -12.46 16.47 9.05
C THR A 69 -11.67 15.64 10.05
N GLY A 70 -10.39 16.02 10.27
CA GLY A 70 -9.51 15.37 11.23
C GLY A 70 -8.37 14.54 10.63
N GLY A 71 -7.91 14.83 9.41
CA GLY A 71 -6.59 14.40 8.92
C GLY A 71 -5.43 15.13 9.60
N LEU A 72 -4.21 14.62 9.42
CA LEU A 72 -2.99 15.30 9.83
C LEU A 72 -2.77 16.58 9.00
N VAL A 73 -2.38 17.67 9.68
CA VAL A 73 -2.03 18.92 9.00
C VAL A 73 -0.63 18.86 8.36
N PRO A 74 -0.28 19.70 7.37
CA PRO A 74 0.92 19.53 6.55
C PRO A 74 2.25 19.41 7.34
N TRP A 75 2.41 20.18 8.42
CA TRP A 75 3.63 20.07 9.24
C TRP A 75 3.70 18.74 10.00
N GLN A 76 2.56 18.17 10.40
CA GLN A 76 2.51 16.85 11.06
C GLN A 76 2.87 15.76 10.05
N VAL A 77 2.37 15.85 8.82
CA VAL A 77 2.71 14.91 7.73
C VAL A 77 4.22 14.86 7.53
N ARG A 78 4.84 16.02 7.28
CA ARG A 78 6.30 16.11 7.10
C ARG A 78 7.05 15.54 8.29
N ARG A 79 6.62 15.88 9.51
CA ARG A 79 7.28 15.41 10.75
C ARG A 79 7.20 13.90 10.91
N VAL A 80 6.06 13.30 10.56
CA VAL A 80 5.84 11.85 10.61
C VAL A 80 6.65 11.13 9.55
N GLU A 81 6.67 11.64 8.32
CA GLU A 81 7.46 11.05 7.23
C GLU A 81 8.96 11.06 7.55
N THR A 82 9.49 12.20 7.99
CA THR A 82 10.89 12.30 8.43
C THR A 82 11.19 11.31 9.55
N TYR A 83 10.34 11.26 10.58
CA TYR A 83 10.56 10.33 11.69
C TYR A 83 10.56 8.87 11.24
N ILE A 84 9.62 8.48 10.37
CA ILE A 84 9.55 7.12 9.85
C ILE A 84 10.83 6.80 9.07
N HIS A 85 11.23 7.68 8.15
CA HIS A 85 12.43 7.51 7.33
C HIS A 85 13.69 7.30 8.18
N ASP A 86 13.91 8.18 9.17
CA ASP A 86 15.09 8.15 10.03
C ASP A 86 15.14 6.91 10.93
N HIS A 87 13.99 6.26 11.19
CA HIS A 87 13.87 5.14 12.12
C HIS A 87 13.43 3.82 11.46
N LEU A 88 13.51 3.70 10.12
CA LEU A 88 13.06 2.50 9.41
C LEU A 88 13.76 1.21 9.87
N ALA A 89 15.03 1.29 10.31
CA ALA A 89 15.77 0.14 10.83
C ALA A 89 15.35 -0.27 12.26
N ALA A 90 14.72 0.62 13.02
CA ALA A 90 14.35 0.40 14.41
C ALA A 90 12.84 0.11 14.59
N PRO A 91 12.39 -0.47 15.71
CA PRO A 91 10.97 -0.60 16.00
C PRO A 91 10.29 0.77 16.11
N ILE A 92 9.31 1.03 15.25
CA ILE A 92 8.52 2.27 15.27
C ILE A 92 7.18 1.99 15.95
N ARG A 93 6.94 2.58 17.13
CA ARG A 93 5.65 2.45 17.83
C ARG A 93 4.74 3.62 17.50
N ILE A 94 3.46 3.32 17.30
CA ILE A 94 2.43 4.31 17.01
C ILE A 94 2.33 5.40 18.10
N ARG A 95 2.51 5.04 19.39
CA ARG A 95 2.44 6.01 20.49
C ARG A 95 3.53 7.08 20.37
N ASP A 96 4.74 6.67 19.97
CA ASP A 96 5.91 7.55 19.97
C ASP A 96 5.75 8.61 18.87
N VAL A 97 5.20 8.20 17.72
CA VAL A 97 4.84 9.10 16.62
C VAL A 97 3.64 9.99 16.96
N ALA A 98 2.64 9.47 17.67
CA ALA A 98 1.50 10.28 18.11
C ALA A 98 1.94 11.42 19.05
N VAL A 99 2.82 11.11 20.01
CA VAL A 99 3.41 12.10 20.92
C VAL A 99 4.25 13.13 20.15
N LEU A 100 5.04 12.69 19.15
CA LEU A 100 5.85 13.57 18.30
C LEU A 100 5.02 14.68 17.64
N VAL A 101 3.79 14.37 17.22
CA VAL A 101 2.86 15.34 16.60
C VAL A 101 1.82 15.91 17.55
N ARG A 102 1.99 15.70 18.87
CA ARG A 102 1.15 16.20 19.96
C ARG A 102 -0.31 15.73 19.87
N LEU A 103 -0.52 14.47 19.52
CA LEU A 103 -1.84 13.86 19.42
C LEU A 103 -1.97 12.66 20.36
N SER A 104 -3.19 12.33 20.74
CA SER A 104 -3.46 11.02 21.35
C SER A 104 -3.30 9.91 20.31
N THR A 105 -2.91 8.70 20.73
CA THR A 105 -2.72 7.56 19.84
C THR A 105 -3.95 7.25 19.00
N SER A 106 -5.15 7.30 19.61
CA SER A 106 -6.42 7.02 18.93
C SER A 106 -6.73 8.07 17.86
N TYR A 107 -6.54 9.36 18.19
CA TYR A 107 -6.74 10.43 17.22
C TYR A 107 -5.71 10.37 16.09
N PHE A 108 -4.43 10.15 16.43
CA PHE A 108 -3.37 9.96 15.44
C PHE A 108 -3.68 8.81 14.48
N SER A 109 -4.12 7.65 14.98
CA SER A 109 -4.43 6.51 14.12
C SER A 109 -5.56 6.83 13.11
N ARG A 110 -6.58 7.57 13.55
CA ARG A 110 -7.67 8.02 12.69
C ARG A 110 -7.18 9.04 11.67
N ALA A 111 -6.49 10.08 12.14
CA ALA A 111 -5.97 11.17 11.32
C ALA A 111 -4.96 10.67 10.28
N PHE A 112 -4.08 9.75 10.67
CA PHE A 112 -3.10 9.14 9.78
C PHE A 112 -3.79 8.35 8.66
N ARG A 113 -4.77 7.51 8.99
CA ARG A 113 -5.51 6.74 7.97
C ARG A 113 -6.28 7.65 7.02
N ILE A 114 -6.83 8.76 7.52
CA ILE A 114 -7.47 9.79 6.68
C ILE A 114 -6.46 10.39 5.71
N THR A 115 -5.26 10.75 6.19
CA THR A 115 -4.25 11.44 5.38
C THR A 115 -3.55 10.53 4.38
N PHE A 116 -3.19 9.30 4.77
CA PHE A 116 -2.39 8.38 3.97
C PHE A 116 -3.20 7.24 3.33
N GLY A 117 -4.50 7.15 3.60
CA GLY A 117 -5.39 6.10 3.08
C GLY A 117 -5.19 4.71 3.70
N VAL A 118 -4.10 4.48 4.43
CA VAL A 118 -3.74 3.19 5.03
C VAL A 118 -3.43 3.31 6.53
N PRO A 119 -3.56 2.24 7.32
CA PRO A 119 -3.11 2.21 8.71
C PRO A 119 -1.61 2.48 8.84
N PHE A 120 -1.22 3.16 9.93
CA PHE A 120 0.17 3.50 10.24
C PHE A 120 1.14 2.31 10.15
N THR A 121 0.77 1.16 10.71
CA THR A 121 1.61 -0.04 10.69
C THR A 121 1.83 -0.58 9.28
N GLN A 122 0.80 -0.53 8.43
CA GLN A 122 0.91 -0.94 7.02
C GLN A 122 1.78 0.03 6.22
N TYR A 123 1.64 1.33 6.49
CA TYR A 123 2.51 2.35 5.88
C TYR A 123 3.99 2.09 6.21
N VAL A 124 4.32 1.83 7.48
CA VAL A 124 5.70 1.51 7.89
C VAL A 124 6.21 0.24 7.20
N ILE A 125 5.38 -0.81 7.07
CA ILE A 125 5.75 -2.03 6.33
C ILE A 125 6.05 -1.69 4.86
N HIS A 126 5.20 -0.89 4.20
CA HIS A 126 5.41 -0.48 2.82
C HIS A 126 6.74 0.26 2.64
N GLN A 127 7.04 1.22 3.53
CA GLN A 127 8.31 1.94 3.50
C GLN A 127 9.52 1.02 3.68
N ARG A 128 9.43 0.01 4.58
CA ARG A 128 10.48 -1.01 4.73
C ARG A 128 10.65 -1.86 3.47
N MET A 129 9.55 -2.20 2.79
CA MET A 129 9.63 -2.98 1.54
C MET A 129 10.26 -2.16 0.41
N GLU A 130 9.96 -0.87 0.31
CA GLU A 130 10.64 0.03 -0.65
C GLU A 130 12.13 0.16 -0.36
N GLN A 131 12.53 0.30 0.92
CA GLN A 131 13.94 0.30 1.29
C GLN A 131 14.62 -1.03 0.94
N ALA A 132 13.97 -2.16 1.22
CA ALA A 132 14.48 -3.48 0.87
C ALA A 132 14.65 -3.62 -0.66
N ARG A 133 13.67 -3.14 -1.43
CA ARG A 133 13.72 -3.11 -2.90
C ARG A 133 14.93 -2.34 -3.40
N HIS A 134 15.15 -1.14 -2.86
CA HIS A 134 16.29 -0.30 -3.19
C HIS A 134 17.62 -1.00 -2.88
N LEU A 135 17.77 -1.56 -1.67
CA LEU A 135 18.98 -2.27 -1.26
C LEU A 135 19.25 -3.51 -2.12
N MET A 136 18.21 -4.23 -2.58
CA MET A 136 18.37 -5.37 -3.47
C MET A 136 18.88 -4.98 -4.86
N THR A 137 18.64 -3.75 -5.31
CA THR A 137 19.10 -3.24 -6.61
C THR A 137 20.44 -2.54 -6.54
N THR A 138 20.76 -1.88 -5.42
CA THR A 138 21.99 -1.07 -5.30
C THR A 138 23.14 -1.77 -4.58
N THR A 139 22.89 -2.88 -3.88
CA THR A 139 23.90 -3.59 -3.07
C THR A 139 23.93 -5.09 -3.33
N ALA A 140 25.07 -5.72 -3.02
CA ALA A 140 25.26 -7.17 -3.11
C ALA A 140 24.96 -7.89 -1.78
N GLU A 141 24.37 -7.18 -0.81
CA GLU A 141 24.15 -7.70 0.55
C GLU A 141 23.22 -8.93 0.55
N PRO A 142 23.46 -9.92 1.41
CA PRO A 142 22.57 -11.07 1.54
C PRO A 142 21.20 -10.63 2.05
N LEU A 143 20.14 -11.35 1.65
CA LEU A 143 18.76 -11.00 2.03
C LEU A 143 18.54 -11.01 3.54
N SER A 144 19.30 -11.82 4.28
CA SER A 144 19.32 -11.81 5.75
C SER A 144 19.82 -10.48 6.32
N HIS A 145 20.87 -9.89 5.75
CA HIS A 145 21.37 -8.59 6.17
C HIS A 145 20.39 -7.48 5.82
N ILE A 146 19.85 -7.48 4.59
CA ILE A 146 18.83 -6.51 4.17
C ILE A 146 17.60 -6.55 5.09
N ALA A 147 17.18 -7.74 5.53
CA ALA A 147 16.07 -7.86 6.47
C ALA A 147 16.35 -7.07 7.76
N LEU A 148 17.53 -7.27 8.36
CA LEU A 148 17.94 -6.57 9.58
C LEU A 148 18.08 -5.06 9.35
N THR A 149 18.65 -4.63 8.22
CA THR A 149 18.77 -3.20 7.87
C THR A 149 17.41 -2.52 7.71
N CYS A 150 16.41 -3.26 7.22
CA CYS A 150 15.03 -2.78 7.15
C CYS A 150 14.26 -2.99 8.47
N GLY A 151 14.94 -3.38 9.56
CA GLY A 151 14.42 -3.62 10.90
C GLY A 151 13.43 -4.78 11.02
N LEU A 152 13.59 -5.79 10.17
CA LEU A 152 12.84 -7.06 10.24
C LEU A 152 13.61 -8.07 11.07
N ALA A 153 12.89 -8.99 11.70
CA ALA A 153 13.47 -10.01 12.58
C ALA A 153 14.44 -10.95 11.84
N ASP A 154 14.07 -11.39 10.64
CA ASP A 154 14.85 -12.33 9.85
C ASP A 154 14.44 -12.30 8.35
N GLN A 155 15.14 -13.10 7.54
CA GLN A 155 14.88 -13.24 6.11
C GLN A 155 13.52 -13.89 5.80
N ALA A 156 13.01 -14.78 6.65
CA ALA A 156 11.71 -15.42 6.44
C ALA A 156 10.58 -14.38 6.58
N HIS A 157 10.71 -13.49 7.55
CA HIS A 157 9.82 -12.36 7.76
C HIS A 157 9.84 -11.39 6.57
N LEU A 158 11.03 -11.05 6.07
CA LEU A 158 11.19 -10.29 4.83
C LEU A 158 10.48 -10.97 3.66
N THR A 159 10.71 -12.26 3.46
CA THR A 159 10.12 -13.00 2.33
C THR A 159 8.60 -12.97 2.36
N ARG A 160 8.00 -13.19 3.54
CA ARG A 160 6.55 -13.17 3.74
C ARG A 160 5.96 -11.79 3.44
N LEU A 161 6.49 -10.73 4.06
CA LEU A 161 5.97 -9.38 3.87
C LEU A 161 6.21 -8.88 2.44
N PHE A 162 7.39 -9.13 1.87
CA PHE A 162 7.71 -8.68 0.53
C PHE A 162 6.81 -9.35 -0.51
N ARG A 163 6.53 -10.65 -0.37
CA ARG A 163 5.57 -11.32 -1.26
C ARG A 163 4.15 -10.78 -1.10
N GLN A 164 3.73 -10.47 0.13
CA GLN A 164 2.41 -9.89 0.38
C GLN A 164 2.27 -8.49 -0.23
N THR A 165 3.32 -7.67 -0.16
CA THR A 165 3.30 -6.27 -0.62
C THR A 165 3.60 -6.13 -2.12
N MET A 166 4.55 -6.90 -2.65
CA MET A 166 5.09 -6.77 -4.01
C MET A 166 4.66 -7.89 -4.97
N GLY A 167 3.95 -8.92 -4.48
CA GLY A 167 3.48 -10.05 -5.29
C GLY A 167 4.53 -11.09 -5.69
N VAL A 168 5.82 -10.81 -5.47
CA VAL A 168 6.95 -11.71 -5.79
C VAL A 168 7.89 -11.87 -4.60
N THR A 169 8.77 -12.87 -4.63
CA THR A 169 9.76 -13.04 -3.56
C THR A 169 10.95 -12.08 -3.72
N PRO A 170 11.65 -11.71 -2.63
CA PRO A 170 12.87 -10.89 -2.68
C PRO A 170 13.94 -11.42 -3.66
N ALA A 171 14.16 -12.74 -3.66
CA ALA A 171 15.14 -13.38 -4.53
C ALA A 171 14.74 -13.30 -6.01
N ALA A 172 13.45 -13.49 -6.32
CA ALA A 172 12.94 -13.33 -7.67
C ALA A 172 13.03 -11.87 -8.14
N TRP A 173 12.70 -10.92 -7.27
CA TRP A 173 12.85 -9.50 -7.54
C TRP A 173 14.30 -9.13 -7.89
N ARG A 174 15.26 -9.52 -7.03
CA ARG A 174 16.70 -9.27 -7.26
C ARG A 174 17.19 -9.85 -8.58
N ARG A 175 16.78 -11.08 -8.90
CA ARG A 175 17.17 -11.74 -10.15
C ARG A 175 16.66 -10.99 -11.39
N ARG A 176 15.40 -10.52 -11.35
CA ARG A 176 14.82 -9.73 -12.46
C ARG A 176 15.53 -8.40 -12.64
N ALA A 177 15.77 -7.68 -11.55
CA ALA A 177 16.48 -6.40 -11.59
C ALA A 177 17.90 -6.54 -12.20
N GLN A 178 18.60 -7.64 -11.90
CA GLN A 178 19.91 -7.94 -12.48
C GLN A 178 19.88 -8.28 -13.98
N GLN A 179 18.73 -8.73 -14.50
CA GLN A 179 18.53 -9.06 -15.91
C GLN A 179 18.13 -7.84 -16.73
N GLU A 180 17.33 -6.93 -16.17
CA GLU A 180 16.82 -5.74 -16.86
C GLU A 180 17.81 -4.56 -16.92
N TYR A 181 18.77 -4.47 -15.99
CA TYR A 181 19.73 -3.34 -15.93
C TYR A 181 21.18 -3.81 -15.69
N PRO A 182 21.91 -4.26 -16.73
CA PRO A 182 23.25 -4.84 -16.58
C PRO A 182 24.31 -3.86 -16.04
N ASP A 183 24.15 -2.55 -16.24
CA ASP A 183 25.09 -1.52 -15.76
C ASP A 183 24.91 -1.15 -14.28
N GLN A 184 23.78 -1.54 -13.64
CA GLN A 184 23.52 -1.28 -12.22
C GLN A 184 23.92 -2.46 -11.34
N ARG A 185 24.81 -3.34 -11.82
CA ARG A 185 25.26 -4.51 -11.07
C ARG A 185 25.77 -4.07 -9.70
N PRO A 186 25.22 -4.62 -8.61
CA PRO A 186 25.71 -4.29 -7.29
C PRO A 186 27.19 -4.68 -7.21
N ARG A 187 28.05 -3.72 -6.88
CA ARG A 187 29.49 -3.94 -6.66
C ARG A 187 29.63 -5.09 -5.67
N SER A 188 30.34 -6.15 -6.07
CA SER A 188 30.30 -7.40 -5.34
C SER A 188 30.95 -7.21 -3.96
N ARG A 189 30.57 -8.01 -2.96
CA ARG A 189 31.23 -7.96 -1.64
C ARG A 189 32.75 -8.23 -1.72
N ALA A 190 33.21 -8.89 -2.80
CA ALA A 190 34.63 -9.09 -3.06
C ALA A 190 35.36 -7.78 -3.44
N ASP A 191 34.66 -6.79 -3.99
CA ASP A 191 35.24 -5.49 -4.35
C ASP A 191 35.34 -4.56 -3.11
N ALA A 192 34.43 -4.69 -2.15
CA ALA A 192 34.45 -3.92 -0.90
C ALA A 192 35.46 -4.45 0.13
N ALA A 193 35.76 -5.75 0.12
CA ALA A 193 36.76 -6.36 1.01
C ALA A 193 38.21 -6.00 0.66
N ALA A 194 38.47 -5.34 -0.48
CA ALA A 194 39.80 -4.85 -0.87
C ALA A 194 40.18 -3.51 -0.22
N THR A 195 39.27 -2.84 0.48
CA THR A 195 39.59 -1.65 1.31
C THR A 195 39.70 -2.06 2.78
N GLY A 196 40.64 -2.96 3.07
CA GLY A 196 41.14 -3.16 4.42
C GLY A 196 42.26 -2.18 4.67
N GLU A 197 41.94 -0.98 5.18
CA GLU A 197 42.97 -0.17 5.84
C GLU A 197 43.39 -0.88 7.13
N PRO A 198 44.69 -1.18 7.32
CA PRO A 198 45.19 -1.65 8.59
C PRO A 198 45.34 -0.43 9.50
N GLN A 199 44.41 -0.23 10.45
CA GLN A 199 44.68 0.69 11.54
C GLN A 199 45.64 0.02 12.50
N ALA A 200 46.91 0.35 12.30
CA ALA A 200 48.06 -0.01 13.11
C ALA A 200 47.97 0.54 14.55
N ALA A 201 48.58 -0.23 15.45
CA ALA A 201 49.24 0.14 16.71
C ALA A 201 48.42 0.87 17.81
#